data_AF-A0A561QAM3-F1
#
_entry.id   AF-A0A561QAM3-F1
#
_cell.length_a   1.000
_cell.length_b   1.000
_cell.length_c   1.000
_cell.angle_alpha   90.00
_cell.angle_beta   90.00
_cell.angle_gamma   90.00
#
_symmetry.space_group_name_H-M   'P 1'
#
loop_
_entity.id
_entity.type
_entity.pdbx_description
1 polymer ?
#
loop_
_entity_poly.entity_id
_entity_poly.type
_entity_poly.pdbx_seq_one_letter_code
_entity_poly.pdbx_strand_id
1 'polypeptide(L)'
;MRWQNLLALVVFHSGLIACTTPQTGLLGIAPPADNTDRIALIAATTRAPVDNPGMLFGGDRGDAVAYSRIVVSIPRDRKAGTVQLPRQMPGDAKRDFVATAVTSISRNDIANAFRADGAHRRRAFVFVHGYSTTFDRAVFRFAQLVHDSDAKAVPILFSWPSRGQFLDYKRDFDNASYSRSDLANLLEASIASPSIDEVVVLAHSMGAWLAVEALRQVALKRGGVPAKVTSLILASPDLDVGVFRRQVEDMGPRRPKITIFVARNDRALQLSQFISRGGARLGRIDLSQEKYRQALSDLKGITVLDLSALSLGDRVNHALYATSPEAVRLIGDRLLQGQVITDADVSRPAVAIDALGAAATFVVTTPILIFDTASGTRH
;
A
#
# COMPACT_ATOMS: atom_id res chain seq x y z
N MET A 1 30.19 21.40 -61.74
CA MET A 1 30.74 20.12 -61.22
C MET A 1 31.02 20.33 -59.74
N ARG A 2 30.45 19.67 -58.73
CA ARG A 2 29.52 18.54 -58.50
C ARG A 2 28.93 18.82 -57.09
N TRP A 3 27.65 19.14 -56.90
CA TRP A 3 26.54 18.24 -56.55
C TRP A 3 26.88 16.98 -55.72
N GLN A 4 26.13 16.83 -54.62
CA GLN A 4 25.69 15.59 -53.96
C GLN A 4 26.62 14.91 -52.93
N ASN A 5 26.31 15.07 -51.62
CA ASN A 5 25.72 14.00 -50.77
C ASN A 5 25.91 14.29 -49.27
N LEU A 6 24.90 14.93 -48.66
CA LEU A 6 24.65 14.88 -47.22
C LEU A 6 23.86 13.59 -46.93
N LEU A 7 24.55 12.53 -46.55
CA LEU A 7 23.93 11.31 -46.01
C LEU A 7 23.62 11.57 -44.53
N ALA A 8 22.38 11.98 -44.26
CA ALA A 8 21.81 11.98 -42.92
C ALA A 8 21.62 10.53 -42.46
N LEU A 9 22.55 10.03 -41.65
CA LEU A 9 22.40 8.75 -40.95
C LEU A 9 21.41 8.95 -39.79
N VAL A 10 20.11 8.74 -40.05
CA VAL A 10 19.12 8.61 -38.99
C VAL A 10 19.31 7.23 -38.35
N VAL A 11 20.16 7.17 -37.33
CA VAL A 11 20.23 5.98 -36.47
C VAL A 11 19.00 5.96 -35.59
N PHE A 12 18.00 5.17 -35.99
CA PHE A 12 16.91 4.75 -35.12
C PHE A 12 17.49 3.94 -33.96
N HIS A 13 17.82 4.61 -32.85
CA HIS A 13 18.08 3.96 -31.57
C HIS A 13 16.75 3.43 -31.03
N SER A 14 16.38 2.24 -31.46
CA SER A 14 15.38 1.40 -30.79
C SER A 14 15.95 1.05 -29.42
N GLY A 15 15.69 1.90 -28.42
CA GLY A 15 16.01 1.61 -27.04
C GLY A 15 15.21 0.38 -26.59
N LEU A 16 15.85 -0.79 -26.63
CA LEU A 16 15.37 -1.98 -25.95
C LEU A 16 15.28 -1.62 -24.45
N ILE A 17 14.07 -1.31 -23.99
CA ILE A 17 13.77 -1.25 -22.57
C ILE A 17 13.90 -2.69 -22.08
N ALA A 18 15.09 -3.06 -21.60
CA ALA A 18 15.30 -4.30 -20.88
C ALA A 18 14.35 -4.29 -19.67
N CYS A 19 13.25 -5.03 -19.78
CA CYS A 19 12.37 -5.32 -18.66
C CYS A 19 13.17 -6.20 -17.71
N THR A 20 13.88 -5.58 -16.78
CA THR A 20 14.58 -6.27 -15.71
C THR A 20 13.53 -7.01 -14.87
N THR A 21 13.63 -8.33 -14.82
CA THR A 21 12.80 -9.13 -13.92
C THR A 21 13.06 -8.69 -12.49
N PRO A 22 12.02 -8.50 -11.65
CA PRO A 22 12.23 -8.14 -10.26
C PRO A 22 13.11 -9.20 -9.58
N GLN A 23 14.06 -8.74 -8.76
CA GLN A 23 14.82 -9.63 -7.87
C GLN A 23 13.85 -10.41 -6.97
N THR A 24 13.98 -11.74 -6.94
CA THR A 24 13.21 -12.66 -6.11
C THR A 24 14.13 -13.40 -5.14
N GLY A 25 13.55 -14.17 -4.22
CA GLY A 25 14.33 -14.99 -3.29
C GLY A 25 14.80 -14.24 -2.04
N LEU A 26 14.24 -13.06 -1.77
CA LEU A 26 14.74 -12.16 -0.72
C LEU A 26 14.38 -12.59 0.71
N LEU A 27 13.56 -13.62 0.90
CA LEU A 27 13.14 -14.11 2.21
C LEU A 27 13.97 -15.30 2.71
N GLY A 28 15.14 -15.52 2.11
CA GLY A 28 16.12 -16.46 2.68
C GLY A 28 16.50 -16.01 4.09
N ILE A 29 16.45 -16.94 5.06
CA ILE A 29 16.67 -16.62 6.46
C ILE A 29 18.12 -16.18 6.68
N ALA A 30 18.28 -14.94 7.15
CA ALA A 30 19.56 -14.38 7.54
C ALA A 30 19.73 -14.42 9.07
N PRO A 31 20.97 -14.54 9.57
CA PRO A 31 21.25 -14.37 10.99
C PRO A 31 20.79 -12.98 11.48
N PRO A 32 20.25 -12.87 12.71
CA PRO A 32 19.96 -11.57 13.30
C PRO A 32 21.27 -10.81 13.57
N ALA A 33 21.18 -9.48 13.63
CA ALA A 33 22.28 -8.62 14.03
C ALA A 33 21.87 -7.72 15.20
N ASP A 34 22.86 -7.23 15.93
CA ASP A 34 22.67 -6.19 16.95
C ASP A 34 22.41 -4.83 16.30
N ASN A 35 21.79 -3.93 17.06
CA ASN A 35 21.44 -2.57 16.63
C ASN A 35 20.52 -2.52 15.39
N THR A 36 19.63 -3.50 15.26
CA THR A 36 18.56 -3.51 14.27
C THR A 36 17.20 -3.53 14.96
N ASP A 37 16.19 -2.98 14.29
CA ASP A 37 14.81 -3.09 14.74
C ASP A 37 14.14 -4.31 14.09
N ARG A 38 13.09 -4.82 14.74
CA ARG A 38 12.40 -6.03 14.30
C ARG A 38 10.92 -5.78 14.14
N ILE A 39 10.38 -6.13 12.98
CA ILE A 39 8.95 -6.11 12.71
C ILE A 39 8.48 -7.55 12.49
N ALA A 40 7.57 -8.01 13.35
CA ALA A 40 6.86 -9.26 13.16
C ALA A 40 5.51 -8.97 12.49
N LEU A 41 5.28 -9.55 11.32
CA LEU A 41 4.03 -9.42 10.57
C LEU A 41 3.40 -10.78 10.29
N ILE A 42 2.08 -10.78 10.14
CA ILE A 42 1.30 -11.92 9.66
C ILE A 42 1.08 -11.71 8.17
N ALA A 43 1.48 -12.65 7.34
CA ALA A 43 1.19 -12.66 5.91
C ALA A 43 0.08 -13.67 5.63
N ALA A 44 -0.96 -13.22 4.93
CA ALA A 44 -2.00 -14.04 4.32
C ALA A 44 -1.85 -13.94 2.80
N THR A 45 -1.77 -15.07 2.10
CA THR A 45 -1.56 -15.04 0.65
C THR A 45 -2.33 -16.10 -0.12
N THR A 46 -2.90 -15.71 -1.26
CA THR A 46 -3.55 -16.60 -2.23
C THR A 46 -2.58 -17.05 -3.32
N ARG A 47 -1.27 -16.84 -3.13
CA ARG A 47 -0.21 -17.28 -4.05
C ARG A 47 0.10 -18.75 -3.87
N ALA A 48 0.50 -19.40 -4.96
CA ALA A 48 1.02 -20.76 -4.91
C ALA A 48 2.36 -20.76 -4.16
N PRO A 49 2.59 -21.71 -3.23
CA PRO A 49 3.92 -21.94 -2.68
C PRO A 49 4.86 -22.39 -3.80
N VAL A 50 6.15 -22.11 -3.65
CA VAL A 50 7.17 -22.63 -4.56
C VAL A 50 8.26 -23.31 -3.75
N ASP A 51 8.86 -24.35 -4.34
CA ASP A 51 9.93 -25.10 -3.70
C ASP A 51 11.27 -24.36 -3.88
N ASN A 52 11.42 -23.24 -3.17
CA ASN A 52 12.63 -22.43 -3.17
C ASN A 52 12.86 -21.81 -1.78
N PRO A 53 14.00 -22.09 -1.11
CA PRO A 53 14.26 -21.62 0.26
C PRO A 53 14.21 -20.09 0.45
N GLY A 54 14.48 -19.30 -0.58
CA GLY A 54 14.43 -17.83 -0.53
C GLY A 54 13.10 -17.24 -1.00
N MET A 55 12.29 -18.01 -1.70
CA MET A 55 11.05 -17.56 -2.34
C MET A 55 9.90 -18.44 -1.83
N LEU A 56 9.22 -17.97 -0.79
CA LEU A 56 8.14 -18.75 -0.17
C LEU A 56 6.93 -18.95 -1.10
N PHE A 57 6.62 -17.93 -1.92
CA PHE A 57 5.44 -17.91 -2.77
C PHE A 57 5.72 -17.28 -4.13
N GLY A 58 5.11 -17.85 -5.16
CA GLY A 58 5.22 -17.44 -6.55
C GLY A 58 4.26 -16.33 -6.98
N GLY A 59 4.17 -16.14 -8.29
CA GLY A 59 3.19 -15.25 -8.92
C GLY A 59 1.90 -15.95 -9.35
N ASP A 60 1.80 -17.25 -9.10
CA ASP A 60 0.69 -18.10 -9.52
C ASP A 60 -0.36 -18.18 -8.41
N ARG A 61 -1.60 -18.58 -8.75
CA ARG A 61 -2.67 -18.78 -7.77
C ARG A 61 -2.41 -20.07 -7.00
N GLY A 62 -2.53 -20.02 -5.68
CA GLY A 62 -2.59 -21.20 -4.84
C GLY A 62 -4.03 -21.67 -4.68
N ASP A 63 -4.21 -22.93 -4.29
CA ASP A 63 -5.54 -23.53 -4.14
C ASP A 63 -6.33 -22.98 -2.94
N ALA A 64 -5.63 -22.41 -1.96
CA ALA A 64 -6.26 -21.81 -0.78
C ALA A 64 -5.30 -20.83 -0.05
N VAL A 65 -5.83 -19.88 0.74
CA VAL A 65 -5.01 -18.86 1.43
C VAL A 65 -3.98 -19.41 2.44
N ALA A 66 -2.69 -19.23 2.21
CA ALA A 66 -1.64 -19.61 3.17
C ALA A 66 -1.39 -18.50 4.18
N TYR A 67 -1.07 -18.87 5.43
CA TYR A 67 -0.71 -17.93 6.49
C TYR A 67 0.70 -18.21 7.02
N SER A 68 1.44 -17.13 7.28
CA SER A 68 2.78 -17.20 7.87
C SER A 68 3.05 -16.02 8.80
N ARG A 69 3.77 -16.24 9.89
CA ARG A 69 4.44 -15.20 10.67
C ARG A 69 5.83 -14.96 10.09
N ILE A 70 6.17 -13.72 9.79
CA ILE A 70 7.48 -13.34 9.25
C ILE A 70 8.09 -12.27 10.14
N VAL A 71 9.32 -12.49 10.59
CA VAL A 71 10.10 -11.51 11.37
C VAL A 71 11.15 -10.89 10.46
N VAL A 72 11.02 -9.59 10.21
CA VAL A 72 11.92 -8.81 9.37
C VAL A 72 12.84 -7.99 10.27
N SER A 73 14.15 -8.09 10.03
CA SER A 73 15.16 -7.20 10.61
C SER A 73 15.32 -5.97 9.72
N ILE A 74 15.39 -4.80 10.35
CA ILE A 74 15.46 -3.50 9.68
C ILE A 74 16.69 -2.74 10.24
N PRO A 75 17.60 -2.26 9.36
CA PRO A 75 18.71 -1.43 9.80
C PRO A 75 18.21 -0.05 10.25
N ARG A 76 18.76 0.46 11.36
CA ARG A 76 18.39 1.75 11.97
C ARG A 76 18.90 2.95 11.18
N ASP A 77 20.14 2.87 10.70
CA ASP A 77 20.78 3.96 9.95
C ASP A 77 20.34 3.92 8.48
N ARG A 78 19.10 4.36 8.24
CA ARG A 78 18.53 4.51 6.91
C ARG A 78 17.58 5.69 6.82
N LYS A 79 17.43 6.22 5.62
CA LYS A 79 16.39 7.22 5.33
C LYS A 79 15.01 6.57 5.34
N ALA A 80 14.05 7.16 6.07
CA ALA A 80 12.66 6.73 6.05
C ALA A 80 12.11 6.70 4.60
N GLY A 81 11.26 5.72 4.31
CA GLY A 81 10.69 5.47 2.98
C GLY A 81 11.54 4.59 2.05
N THR A 82 12.78 4.31 2.43
CA THR A 82 13.69 3.45 1.65
C THR A 82 13.68 2.01 2.16
N VAL A 83 13.86 1.06 1.23
CA VAL A 83 14.03 -0.36 1.52
C VAL A 83 15.36 -0.81 0.91
N GLN A 84 16.35 -1.10 1.76
CA GLN A 84 17.64 -1.63 1.35
C GLN A 84 17.48 -3.11 1.03
N LEU A 85 17.48 -3.47 -0.26
CA LEU A 85 17.40 -4.87 -0.69
C LEU A 85 18.79 -5.50 -0.74
N PRO A 86 18.95 -6.75 -0.26
CA PRO A 86 20.24 -7.41 -0.30
C PRO A 86 20.70 -7.68 -1.74
N ARG A 87 21.98 -7.46 -2.01
CA ARG A 87 22.60 -7.74 -3.32
C ARG A 87 23.00 -9.21 -3.49
N GLN A 88 23.21 -9.92 -2.39
CA GLN A 88 23.56 -11.33 -2.31
C GLN A 88 22.70 -12.00 -1.24
N MET A 89 22.37 -13.27 -1.44
CA MET A 89 21.53 -14.03 -0.50
C MET A 89 22.38 -15.05 0.29
N PRO A 90 22.11 -15.25 1.60
CA PRO A 90 21.23 -14.43 2.43
C PRO A 90 21.79 -13.01 2.63
N GLY A 91 20.92 -12.04 2.91
CA GLY A 91 21.32 -10.64 3.12
C GLY A 91 22.03 -10.38 4.45
N ASP A 92 22.54 -9.15 4.63
CA ASP A 92 23.16 -8.71 5.88
C ASP A 92 22.19 -7.85 6.70
N ALA A 93 21.75 -8.33 7.86
CA ALA A 93 20.79 -7.64 8.72
C ALA A 93 21.24 -6.23 9.17
N LYS A 94 22.55 -5.93 9.16
CA LYS A 94 23.08 -4.59 9.49
C LYS A 94 22.89 -3.56 8.39
N ARG A 95 22.66 -4.02 7.15
CA ARG A 95 22.66 -3.16 5.94
C ARG A 95 21.38 -3.29 5.13
N ASP A 96 20.75 -4.45 5.18
CA ASP A 96 19.63 -4.83 4.34
C ASP A 96 18.39 -5.16 5.18
N PHE A 97 17.22 -5.04 4.55
CA PHE A 97 16.02 -5.70 5.03
C PHE A 97 16.19 -7.21 4.81
N VAL A 98 16.06 -7.99 5.88
CA VAL A 98 16.19 -9.45 5.80
C VAL A 98 15.12 -10.14 6.64
N ALA A 99 14.70 -11.32 6.20
CA ALA A 99 13.90 -12.21 7.04
C ALA A 99 14.83 -12.93 8.03
N THR A 100 14.50 -12.90 9.32
CA THR A 100 15.23 -13.61 10.37
C THR A 100 14.46 -14.83 10.89
N ALA A 101 13.14 -14.86 10.69
CA ALA A 101 12.31 -16.02 10.96
C ALA A 101 11.08 -16.04 10.06
N VAL A 102 10.67 -17.25 9.65
CA VAL A 102 9.43 -17.52 8.94
C VAL A 102 8.80 -18.75 9.59
N THR A 103 7.53 -18.64 9.99
CA THR A 103 6.78 -19.73 10.62
C THR A 103 5.41 -19.83 9.97
N SER A 104 5.03 -21.01 9.47
CA SER A 104 3.69 -21.23 8.94
C SER A 104 2.65 -21.16 10.07
N ILE A 105 1.48 -20.60 9.78
CA ILE A 105 0.33 -20.54 10.68
C ILE A 105 -0.77 -21.42 10.06
N SER A 106 -1.30 -22.35 10.85
CA SER A 106 -2.50 -23.10 10.45
C SER A 106 -3.69 -22.15 10.31
N ARG A 107 -4.57 -22.41 9.33
CA ARG A 107 -5.79 -21.60 9.12
C ARG A 107 -6.63 -21.48 10.39
N ASN A 108 -6.71 -22.55 11.18
CA ASN A 108 -7.49 -22.60 12.41
C ASN A 108 -6.88 -21.73 13.52
N ASP A 109 -5.60 -21.40 13.41
CA ASP A 109 -4.85 -20.64 14.41
C ASP A 109 -4.74 -19.14 14.09
N ILE A 110 -5.33 -18.67 12.99
CA ILE A 110 -5.22 -17.26 12.57
C ILE A 110 -5.73 -16.29 13.65
N ALA A 111 -6.82 -16.64 14.35
CA ALA A 111 -7.37 -15.82 15.43
C ALA A 111 -6.39 -15.70 16.61
N ASN A 112 -5.65 -16.78 16.91
CA ASN A 112 -4.62 -16.81 17.94
C ASN A 112 -3.38 -16.01 17.51
N ALA A 113 -3.05 -16.00 16.22
CA ALA A 113 -1.93 -15.26 15.67
C ALA A 113 -2.09 -13.73 15.80
N PHE A 114 -3.33 -13.23 15.88
CA PHE A 114 -3.61 -11.81 16.11
C PHE A 114 -3.28 -11.33 17.53
N ARG A 115 -2.97 -12.23 18.47
CA ARG A 115 -2.44 -11.83 19.78
C ARG A 115 -1.05 -11.25 19.57
N ALA A 116 -0.96 -9.93 19.52
CA ALA A 116 0.33 -9.25 19.55
C ALA A 116 0.79 -9.06 20.99
N ASP A 117 2.02 -9.45 21.28
CA ASP A 117 2.68 -9.08 22.51
C ASP A 117 3.02 -7.58 22.46
N GLY A 118 2.52 -6.80 23.43
CA GLY A 118 2.97 -5.43 23.68
C GLY A 118 2.27 -4.28 22.93
N ALA A 119 1.24 -4.52 22.10
CA ALA A 119 0.48 -3.42 21.50
C ALA A 119 -0.59 -2.87 22.48
N HIS A 120 -0.39 -1.65 22.99
CA HIS A 120 -1.34 -0.97 23.90
C HIS A 120 -2.74 -0.77 23.30
N ARG A 121 -2.85 -0.70 21.98
CA ARG A 121 -4.10 -0.76 21.24
C ARG A 121 -4.06 -2.01 20.37
N ARG A 122 -4.99 -2.94 20.62
CA ARG A 122 -5.20 -4.19 19.87
C ARG A 122 -5.71 -3.90 18.45
N ARG A 123 -4.96 -3.13 17.66
CA ARG A 123 -5.35 -2.66 16.34
C ARG A 123 -4.76 -3.58 15.28
N ALA A 124 -5.56 -4.09 14.37
CA ALA A 124 -5.07 -4.73 13.16
C ALA A 124 -4.76 -3.65 12.12
N PHE A 125 -3.53 -3.65 11.60
CA PHE A 125 -3.16 -2.84 10.44
C PHE A 125 -3.02 -3.77 9.24
N VAL A 126 -4.04 -3.79 8.38
CA VAL A 126 -4.09 -4.65 7.20
C VAL A 126 -3.55 -3.89 5.99
N PHE A 127 -2.53 -4.43 5.32
CA PHE A 127 -1.97 -3.86 4.10
C PHE A 127 -2.21 -4.75 2.88
N VAL A 128 -2.70 -4.16 1.79
CA VAL A 128 -2.95 -4.82 0.50
C VAL A 128 -2.06 -4.17 -0.55
N HIS A 129 -1.08 -4.91 -1.07
CA HIS A 129 -0.13 -4.37 -2.05
C HIS A 129 -0.77 -4.16 -3.44
N GLY A 130 -0.07 -3.38 -4.28
CA GLY A 130 -0.47 -3.08 -5.66
C GLY A 130 0.01 -4.09 -6.71
N TYR A 131 -0.20 -3.74 -7.98
CA TYR A 131 0.25 -4.49 -9.16
C TYR A 131 1.79 -4.62 -9.21
N SER A 132 2.28 -5.64 -9.93
CA SER A 132 3.72 -5.85 -10.21
C SER A 132 4.60 -5.92 -8.94
N THR A 133 4.07 -6.49 -7.87
CA THR A 133 4.74 -6.67 -6.58
C THR A 133 4.90 -8.16 -6.27
N THR A 134 6.14 -8.62 -6.09
CA THR A 134 6.44 -9.99 -5.62
C THR A 134 6.17 -10.13 -4.12
N PHE A 135 5.98 -11.36 -3.64
CA PHE A 135 5.60 -11.61 -2.23
C PHE A 135 6.62 -11.02 -1.24
N ASP A 136 7.90 -11.26 -1.49
CA ASP A 136 9.03 -10.76 -0.71
C ASP A 136 9.11 -9.23 -0.67
N ARG A 137 8.87 -8.57 -1.81
CA ARG A 137 8.79 -7.10 -1.86
C ARG A 137 7.59 -6.56 -1.09
N ALA A 138 6.44 -7.24 -1.12
CA ALA A 138 5.29 -6.85 -0.32
C ALA A 138 5.57 -6.94 1.19
N VAL A 139 6.25 -8.01 1.62
CA VAL A 139 6.69 -8.21 3.01
C VAL A 139 7.62 -7.07 3.46
N PHE A 140 8.69 -6.79 2.72
CA PHE A 140 9.64 -5.74 3.11
C PHE A 140 9.06 -4.34 3.02
N ARG A 141 8.24 -4.05 1.99
CA ARG A 141 7.55 -2.76 1.89
C ARG A 141 6.63 -2.53 3.08
N PHE A 142 5.90 -3.56 3.50
CA PHE A 142 5.01 -3.40 4.63
C PHE A 142 5.76 -3.30 5.96
N ALA A 143 6.82 -4.09 6.16
CA ALA A 143 7.69 -3.95 7.32
C ALA A 143 8.30 -2.53 7.42
N GLN A 144 8.73 -1.97 6.29
CA GLN A 144 9.20 -0.58 6.19
C GLN A 144 8.11 0.41 6.60
N LEU A 145 6.89 0.25 6.10
CA LEU A 145 5.80 1.16 6.43
C LEU A 145 5.46 1.11 7.92
N VAL A 146 5.35 -0.08 8.51
CA VAL A 146 5.07 -0.25 9.95
C VAL A 146 6.14 0.41 10.79
N HIS A 147 7.41 0.20 10.45
CA HIS A 147 8.55 0.80 11.14
C HIS A 147 8.55 2.32 11.01
N ASP A 148 8.47 2.84 9.79
CA ASP A 148 8.67 4.28 9.53
C ASP A 148 7.48 5.13 9.97
N SER A 149 6.30 4.53 10.11
CA SER A 149 5.11 5.19 10.66
C SER A 149 4.95 4.99 12.17
N ASP A 150 5.89 4.31 12.82
CA ASP A 150 5.80 3.87 14.22
C ASP A 150 4.45 3.23 14.57
N ALA A 151 3.95 2.39 13.66
CA ALA A 151 2.60 1.84 13.74
C ALA A 151 2.44 0.93 14.98
N LYS A 152 1.74 1.44 16.01
CA LYS A 152 1.35 0.66 17.19
C LYS A 152 0.15 -0.23 16.87
N ALA A 153 0.36 -1.26 16.05
CA ALA A 153 -0.66 -2.17 15.55
C ALA A 153 -0.08 -3.56 15.24
N VAL A 154 -0.95 -4.56 15.14
CA VAL A 154 -0.66 -5.90 14.61
C VAL A 154 -0.56 -5.81 13.09
N PRO A 155 0.63 -5.99 12.48
CA PRO A 155 0.77 -5.87 11.05
C PRO A 155 0.27 -7.13 10.34
N ILE A 156 -0.70 -6.98 9.44
CA ILE A 156 -1.26 -8.05 8.62
C ILE A 156 -1.10 -7.70 7.14
N LEU A 157 -0.23 -8.40 6.42
CA LEU A 157 -0.11 -8.31 4.97
C LEU A 157 -1.11 -9.25 4.30
N PHE A 158 -1.89 -8.74 3.35
CA PHE A 158 -2.59 -9.56 2.36
C PHE A 158 -1.86 -9.49 1.01
N SER A 159 -1.36 -10.63 0.52
CA SER A 159 -0.65 -10.71 -0.74
C SER A 159 -1.37 -11.58 -1.77
N TRP A 160 -1.82 -10.96 -2.85
CA TRP A 160 -2.48 -11.61 -3.97
C TRP A 160 -1.50 -11.86 -5.13
N PRO A 161 -1.76 -12.79 -6.06
CA PRO A 161 -0.79 -13.20 -7.10
C PRO A 161 -0.61 -12.12 -8.16
N SER A 162 0.33 -11.21 -7.91
CA SER A 162 0.82 -10.27 -8.93
C SER A 162 2.21 -10.74 -9.39
N ARG A 163 2.40 -10.86 -10.71
CA ARG A 163 3.57 -11.54 -11.30
C ARG A 163 4.81 -10.67 -11.50
N GLY A 164 4.74 -9.38 -11.16
CA GLY A 164 5.91 -8.50 -11.29
C GLY A 164 6.29 -8.15 -12.73
N GLN A 165 5.39 -8.38 -13.70
CA GLN A 165 5.64 -8.17 -15.13
C GLN A 165 4.59 -7.26 -15.75
N PHE A 166 5.05 -6.32 -16.59
CA PHE A 166 4.26 -5.24 -17.17
C PHE A 166 3.15 -5.68 -18.16
N LEU A 167 3.35 -6.79 -18.87
CA LEU A 167 2.46 -7.24 -19.96
C LEU A 167 1.24 -8.06 -19.48
N ASP A 168 1.09 -8.28 -18.17
CA ASP A 168 0.09 -9.18 -17.58
C ASP A 168 -1.06 -8.46 -16.86
N TYR A 169 -1.24 -7.16 -17.08
CA TYR A 169 -2.20 -6.33 -16.32
C TYR A 169 -3.61 -6.95 -16.21
N LYS A 170 -4.17 -7.48 -17.31
CA LYS A 170 -5.49 -8.14 -17.29
C LYS A 170 -5.49 -9.38 -16.38
N ARG A 171 -4.45 -10.20 -16.46
CA ARG A 171 -4.32 -11.41 -15.66
C ARG A 171 -4.13 -11.08 -14.18
N ASP A 172 -3.36 -10.05 -13.87
CA ASP A 172 -3.21 -9.57 -12.49
C ASP A 172 -4.53 -8.97 -11.95
N PHE A 173 -5.33 -8.30 -12.79
CA PHE A 173 -6.69 -7.90 -12.41
C PHE A 173 -7.60 -9.10 -12.13
N ASP A 174 -7.52 -10.16 -12.95
CA ASP A 174 -8.24 -11.42 -12.69
C ASP A 174 -7.75 -12.10 -11.41
N ASN A 175 -6.45 -12.01 -11.09
CA ASN A 175 -5.86 -12.56 -9.85
C ASN A 175 -6.25 -11.76 -8.60
N ALA A 176 -6.27 -10.43 -8.70
CA ALA A 176 -6.83 -9.57 -7.66
C ALA A 176 -8.30 -9.95 -7.46
N SER A 177 -9.06 -10.06 -8.55
CA SER A 177 -10.47 -10.48 -8.50
C SER A 177 -10.67 -11.85 -7.89
N TYR A 178 -9.83 -12.82 -8.24
CA TYR A 178 -9.83 -14.15 -7.65
C TYR A 178 -9.67 -14.10 -6.12
N SER A 179 -8.83 -13.19 -5.62
CA SER A 179 -8.45 -13.11 -4.19
C SER A 179 -9.44 -12.33 -3.31
N ARG A 180 -10.53 -11.78 -3.87
CA ARG A 180 -11.46 -10.88 -3.16
C ARG A 180 -12.15 -11.52 -1.96
N SER A 181 -12.57 -12.77 -2.10
CA SER A 181 -13.27 -13.49 -1.04
C SER A 181 -12.32 -13.86 0.10
N ASP A 182 -11.06 -14.19 -0.21
CA ASP A 182 -10.03 -14.48 0.81
C ASP A 182 -9.67 -13.24 1.62
N LEU A 183 -9.59 -12.06 0.99
CA LEU A 183 -9.41 -10.81 1.73
C LEU A 183 -10.64 -10.51 2.60
N ALA A 184 -11.86 -10.69 2.08
CA ALA A 184 -13.08 -10.51 2.88
C ALA A 184 -13.10 -11.46 4.09
N ASN A 185 -12.68 -12.72 3.91
CA ASN A 185 -12.58 -13.70 5.00
C ASN A 185 -11.51 -13.33 6.03
N LEU A 186 -10.35 -12.81 5.61
CA LEU A 186 -9.33 -12.29 6.52
C LEU A 186 -9.84 -11.10 7.34
N LEU A 187 -10.56 -10.17 6.70
CA LEU A 187 -11.17 -9.03 7.38
C LEU A 187 -12.23 -9.50 8.38
N GLU A 188 -13.07 -10.46 8.00
CA GLU A 188 -14.05 -11.09 8.89
C GLU A 188 -13.38 -11.76 10.10
N ALA A 189 -12.29 -12.49 9.90
CA ALA A 189 -11.52 -13.08 11.00
C ALA A 189 -10.93 -12.01 11.94
N SER A 190 -10.44 -10.90 11.39
CA SER A 190 -9.92 -9.77 12.16
C SER A 190 -11.03 -9.06 12.95
N ILE A 191 -12.21 -8.89 12.34
CA ILE A 191 -13.40 -8.32 12.98
C ILE A 191 -13.91 -9.24 14.10
N ALA A 192 -13.94 -10.55 13.89
CA ALA A 192 -14.44 -11.51 14.86
C ALA A 192 -13.48 -11.75 16.04
N SER A 193 -12.18 -11.50 15.87
CA SER A 193 -11.18 -11.77 16.90
C SER A 193 -11.35 -10.86 18.13
N PRO A 194 -11.44 -11.42 19.35
CA PRO A 194 -11.48 -10.64 20.59
C PRO A 194 -10.11 -9.99 20.92
N SER A 195 -9.05 -10.44 20.26
CA SER A 195 -7.69 -9.89 20.39
C SER A 195 -7.48 -8.65 19.55
N ILE A 196 -8.48 -8.23 18.77
CA ILE A 196 -8.48 -7.02 17.96
C ILE A 196 -9.64 -6.14 18.45
N ASP A 197 -9.43 -4.85 18.61
CA ASP A 197 -10.45 -3.85 18.95
C ASP A 197 -10.78 -2.95 17.75
N GLU A 198 -9.84 -2.85 16.80
CA GLU A 198 -9.91 -1.92 15.66
C GLU A 198 -9.20 -2.51 14.44
N VAL A 199 -9.74 -2.30 13.25
CA VAL A 199 -9.16 -2.70 11.97
C VAL A 199 -9.00 -1.46 11.10
N VAL A 200 -7.75 -1.20 10.69
CA VAL A 200 -7.40 -0.19 9.68
C VAL A 200 -6.85 -0.90 8.46
N VAL A 201 -7.39 -0.58 7.28
CA VAL A 201 -6.96 -1.16 6.00
C VAL A 201 -6.24 -0.10 5.19
N LEU A 202 -5.03 -0.38 4.72
CA LEU A 202 -4.32 0.39 3.70
C LEU A 202 -4.17 -0.45 2.44
N ALA A 203 -4.59 0.10 1.30
CA ALA A 203 -4.52 -0.60 0.03
C ALA A 203 -3.88 0.29 -1.04
N HIS A 204 -2.92 -0.25 -1.78
CA HIS A 204 -2.16 0.49 -2.79
C HIS A 204 -2.55 0.09 -4.22
N SER A 205 -2.69 1.06 -5.12
CA SER A 205 -2.85 0.82 -6.56
C SER A 205 -4.01 -0.16 -6.86
N MET A 206 -3.77 -1.23 -7.61
CA MET A 206 -4.77 -2.28 -7.89
C MET A 206 -5.28 -3.01 -6.63
N GLY A 207 -4.50 -3.02 -5.55
CA GLY A 207 -4.94 -3.52 -4.25
C GLY A 207 -6.12 -2.72 -3.67
N ALA A 208 -6.29 -1.46 -4.08
CA ALA A 208 -7.43 -0.64 -3.67
C ALA A 208 -8.76 -1.18 -4.21
N TRP A 209 -8.81 -1.59 -5.48
CA TRP A 209 -9.99 -2.26 -6.05
C TRP A 209 -10.37 -3.49 -5.22
N LEU A 210 -9.37 -4.29 -4.86
CA LEU A 210 -9.53 -5.50 -4.08
C LEU A 210 -10.05 -5.23 -2.66
N ALA A 211 -9.49 -4.23 -1.97
CA ALA A 211 -9.90 -3.87 -0.61
C ALA A 211 -11.32 -3.30 -0.55
N VAL A 212 -11.69 -2.44 -1.51
CA VAL A 212 -13.05 -1.88 -1.60
C VAL A 212 -14.06 -2.99 -1.89
N GLU A 213 -13.75 -3.92 -2.81
CA GLU A 213 -14.62 -5.06 -3.12
C GLU A 213 -14.78 -6.01 -1.92
N ALA A 214 -13.70 -6.31 -1.19
CA ALA A 214 -13.75 -7.15 -0.01
C ALA A 214 -14.64 -6.54 1.10
N LEU A 215 -14.50 -5.23 1.36
CA LEU A 215 -15.35 -4.53 2.34
C LEU A 215 -16.81 -4.44 1.89
N ARG A 216 -17.06 -4.31 0.58
CA ARG A 216 -18.41 -4.38 0.02
C ARG A 216 -19.03 -5.75 0.29
N GLN A 217 -18.29 -6.85 0.12
CA GLN A 217 -18.80 -8.18 0.44
C GLN A 217 -19.11 -8.35 1.94
N VAL A 218 -18.24 -7.84 2.82
CA VAL A 218 -18.51 -7.80 4.27
C VAL A 218 -19.80 -7.02 4.54
N ALA A 219 -19.97 -5.86 3.89
CA ALA A 219 -21.15 -5.04 4.06
C ALA A 219 -22.43 -5.73 3.57
N LEU A 220 -22.42 -6.31 2.37
CA LEU A 220 -23.57 -7.04 1.83
C LEU A 220 -23.94 -8.24 2.71
N LYS A 221 -22.96 -8.91 3.31
CA LYS A 221 -23.18 -10.03 4.22
C LYS A 221 -23.74 -9.61 5.58
N ARG A 222 -23.32 -8.46 6.11
CA ARG A 222 -23.68 -7.99 7.48
C ARG A 222 -24.69 -6.83 7.50
N GLY A 223 -25.20 -6.41 6.35
CA GLY A 223 -26.03 -5.21 6.19
C GLY A 223 -25.27 -3.89 6.45
N GLY A 224 -23.96 -3.88 6.29
CA GLY A 224 -23.05 -2.76 6.56
C GLY A 224 -21.68 -3.23 7.06
N VAL A 225 -20.66 -2.40 6.94
CA VAL A 225 -19.33 -2.71 7.50
C VAL A 225 -19.37 -2.51 9.02
N PRO A 226 -18.91 -3.49 9.83
CA PRO A 226 -18.84 -3.36 11.28
C PRO A 226 -17.98 -2.16 11.70
N ALA A 227 -18.42 -1.42 12.74
CA ALA A 227 -17.73 -0.22 13.25
C ALA A 227 -16.29 -0.46 13.71
N LYS A 228 -15.93 -1.73 13.95
CA LYS A 228 -14.58 -2.18 14.24
C LYS A 228 -13.62 -1.93 13.06
N VAL A 229 -14.11 -1.89 11.82
CA VAL A 229 -13.33 -1.37 10.68
C VAL A 229 -13.49 0.15 10.66
N THR A 230 -12.51 0.85 11.20
CA THR A 230 -12.61 2.30 11.43
C THR A 230 -12.18 3.11 10.21
N SER A 231 -11.15 2.62 9.49
CA SER A 231 -10.51 3.36 8.40
C SER A 231 -10.16 2.46 7.22
N LEU A 232 -10.43 2.96 6.01
CA LEU A 232 -9.93 2.45 4.73
C LEU A 232 -9.10 3.55 4.06
N ILE A 233 -7.82 3.28 3.90
CA ILE A 233 -6.85 4.20 3.29
C ILE A 233 -6.50 3.66 1.91
N LEU A 234 -6.73 4.43 0.86
CA LEU A 234 -6.49 4.08 -0.53
C LEU A 234 -5.33 4.91 -1.06
N ALA A 235 -4.18 4.28 -1.29
CA ALA A 235 -3.00 4.95 -1.82
C ALA A 235 -2.90 4.80 -3.34
N SER A 236 -2.95 5.91 -4.07
CA SER A 236 -2.91 5.96 -5.54
C SER A 236 -3.81 4.89 -6.18
N PRO A 237 -5.11 4.81 -5.84
CA PRO A 237 -5.96 3.69 -6.20
C PRO A 237 -6.12 3.53 -7.72
N ASP A 238 -5.84 2.33 -8.20
CA ASP A 238 -6.15 1.91 -9.58
C ASP A 238 -7.57 1.34 -9.64
N LEU A 239 -8.53 2.24 -9.43
CA LEU A 239 -9.95 1.93 -9.35
C LEU A 239 -10.72 2.99 -10.14
N ASP A 240 -11.67 2.57 -10.98
CA ASP A 240 -12.55 3.51 -11.68
C ASP A 240 -13.44 4.27 -10.69
N VAL A 241 -13.61 5.58 -10.90
CA VAL A 241 -14.40 6.45 -9.98
C VAL A 241 -15.87 6.00 -9.87
N GLY A 242 -16.48 5.57 -10.98
CA GLY A 242 -17.85 5.09 -10.98
C GLY A 242 -18.00 3.75 -10.28
N VAL A 243 -17.06 2.83 -10.50
CA VAL A 243 -16.99 1.56 -9.77
C VAL A 243 -16.80 1.80 -8.28
N PHE A 244 -15.87 2.67 -7.89
CA PHE A 244 -15.66 3.06 -6.50
C PHE A 244 -16.94 3.59 -5.86
N ARG A 245 -17.59 4.58 -6.51
CA ARG A 245 -18.84 5.16 -6.03
C ARG A 245 -19.89 4.07 -5.81
N ARG A 246 -20.10 3.21 -6.80
CA ARG A 246 -21.11 2.15 -6.70
C ARG A 246 -20.80 1.15 -5.58
N GLN A 247 -19.53 0.77 -5.40
CA GLN A 247 -19.14 -0.13 -4.33
C GLN A 247 -19.34 0.51 -2.94
N VAL A 248 -19.04 1.80 -2.78
CA VAL A 248 -19.25 2.54 -1.53
C VAL A 248 -20.75 2.77 -1.24
N GLU A 249 -21.56 2.99 -2.26
CA GLU A 249 -23.03 3.02 -2.14
C GLU A 249 -23.57 1.66 -1.65
N ASP A 250 -23.11 0.56 -2.25
CA ASP A 250 -23.50 -0.81 -1.86
C ASP A 250 -23.07 -1.16 -0.43
N MET A 251 -22.02 -0.54 0.12
CA MET A 251 -21.66 -0.68 1.54
C MET A 251 -22.70 -0.05 2.49
N GLY A 252 -23.51 0.87 1.99
CA GLY A 252 -24.50 1.61 2.77
C GLY A 252 -23.90 2.69 3.69
N PRO A 253 -24.70 3.23 4.62
CA PRO A 253 -24.28 4.30 5.52
C PRO A 253 -23.35 3.83 6.65
N ARG A 254 -23.38 2.53 6.99
CA ARG A 254 -22.45 1.91 7.95
C ARG A 254 -21.20 1.47 7.21
N ARG A 255 -20.21 2.36 7.13
CA ARG A 255 -18.94 2.16 6.42
C ARG A 255 -17.78 2.85 7.15
N PRO A 256 -16.52 2.41 6.94
CA PRO A 256 -15.35 3.07 7.52
C PRO A 256 -15.19 4.49 6.98
N LYS A 257 -14.38 5.30 7.67
CA LYS A 257 -13.84 6.53 7.08
C LYS A 257 -12.93 6.15 5.92
N ILE A 258 -13.10 6.77 4.76
CA ILE A 258 -12.31 6.47 3.58
C ILE A 258 -11.37 7.65 3.31
N THR A 259 -10.06 7.40 3.33
CA THR A 259 -9.05 8.38 2.95
C THR A 259 -8.40 7.99 1.64
N ILE A 260 -8.33 8.90 0.68
CA ILE A 260 -7.81 8.63 -0.66
C ILE A 260 -6.60 9.52 -0.91
N PHE A 261 -5.42 8.93 -1.08
CA PHE A 261 -4.25 9.64 -1.58
C PHE A 261 -4.25 9.63 -3.10
N VAL A 262 -4.21 10.83 -3.70
CA VAL A 262 -4.17 11.00 -5.15
C VAL A 262 -2.90 11.73 -5.57
N ALA A 263 -2.43 11.45 -6.78
CA ALA A 263 -1.34 12.19 -7.41
C ALA A 263 -1.64 12.32 -8.92
N ARG A 264 -1.89 13.54 -9.39
CA ARG A 264 -2.29 13.81 -10.79
C ARG A 264 -1.25 13.31 -11.80
N ASN A 265 0.02 13.42 -11.42
CA ASN A 265 1.19 13.07 -12.24
C ASN A 265 1.64 11.61 -12.12
N ASP A 266 0.80 10.73 -11.58
CA ASP A 266 1.08 9.29 -11.49
C ASP A 266 1.11 8.63 -12.87
N ARG A 267 2.30 8.22 -13.34
CA ARG A 267 2.48 7.60 -14.67
C ARG A 267 2.11 6.11 -14.69
N ALA A 268 2.11 5.42 -13.55
CA ALA A 268 1.67 4.03 -13.51
C ALA A 268 0.15 3.95 -13.76
N LEU A 269 -0.60 4.87 -13.18
CA LEU A 269 -2.04 4.99 -13.43
C LEU A 269 -2.36 5.57 -14.82
N GLN A 270 -1.48 6.38 -15.43
CA GLN A 270 -1.61 6.76 -16.87
C GLN A 270 -1.62 5.53 -17.77
N LEU A 271 -0.69 4.61 -17.52
CA LEU A 271 -0.60 3.37 -18.26
C LEU A 271 -1.81 2.45 -18.00
N SER A 272 -2.28 2.34 -16.76
CA SER A 272 -3.47 1.54 -16.46
C SER A 272 -4.72 2.06 -17.20
N GLN A 273 -4.93 3.38 -17.24
CA GLN A 273 -5.99 4.01 -18.02
C GLN A 273 -5.89 3.66 -19.50
N PHE A 274 -4.68 3.72 -20.05
CA PHE A 274 -4.40 3.36 -21.43
C PHE A 274 -4.70 1.87 -21.72
N ILE A 275 -4.24 0.97 -20.86
CA ILE A 275 -4.43 -0.49 -21.02
C ILE A 275 -5.91 -0.88 -20.88
N SER A 276 -6.63 -0.26 -19.94
CA SER A 276 -8.04 -0.59 -19.68
C SER A 276 -9.00 0.06 -20.69
N ARG A 277 -8.50 0.82 -21.67
CA ARG A 277 -9.28 1.51 -22.71
C ARG A 277 -10.48 2.29 -22.13
N GLY A 278 -10.33 2.96 -20.99
CA GLY A 278 -11.48 3.43 -20.22
C GLY A 278 -11.23 4.47 -19.13
N GLY A 279 -12.27 4.69 -18.30
CA GLY A 279 -12.56 5.87 -17.47
C GLY A 279 -11.53 6.33 -16.44
N ALA A 280 -11.86 7.44 -15.77
CA ALA A 280 -10.98 8.13 -14.84
C ALA A 280 -10.62 7.24 -13.63
N ARG A 281 -9.32 7.09 -13.35
CA ARG A 281 -8.85 6.38 -12.16
C ARG A 281 -8.87 7.29 -10.95
N LEU A 282 -9.39 6.76 -9.85
CA LEU A 282 -9.55 7.42 -8.58
C LEU A 282 -8.23 8.03 -8.08
N GLY A 283 -7.10 7.34 -8.25
CA GLY A 283 -5.78 7.85 -7.82
C GLY A 283 -5.22 9.02 -8.62
N ARG A 284 -5.89 9.43 -9.72
CA ARG A 284 -5.48 10.52 -10.61
C ARG A 284 -6.54 11.61 -10.81
N ILE A 285 -7.61 11.58 -10.02
CA ILE A 285 -8.65 12.60 -10.15
C ILE A 285 -8.06 13.99 -9.89
N ASP A 286 -8.60 14.97 -10.62
CA ASP A 286 -8.25 16.37 -10.45
C ASP A 286 -9.44 17.07 -9.81
N LEU A 287 -9.34 17.35 -8.51
CA LEU A 287 -10.42 17.94 -7.74
C LEU A 287 -10.76 19.39 -8.15
N SER A 288 -9.95 20.03 -8.99
CA SER A 288 -10.35 21.30 -9.62
C SER A 288 -11.53 21.10 -10.59
N GLN A 289 -11.72 19.89 -11.14
CA GLN A 289 -12.81 19.57 -12.05
C GLN A 289 -14.08 19.20 -11.29
N GLU A 290 -15.15 19.96 -11.54
CA GLU A 290 -16.46 19.81 -10.88
C GLU A 290 -17.01 18.36 -10.92
N LYS A 291 -16.88 17.67 -12.06
CA LYS A 291 -17.37 16.29 -12.22
C LYS A 291 -16.82 15.31 -11.18
N TYR A 292 -15.57 15.47 -10.73
CA TYR A 292 -14.96 14.58 -9.74
C TYR A 292 -15.36 14.97 -8.31
N ARG A 293 -15.53 16.27 -8.04
CA ARG A 293 -16.09 16.74 -6.77
C ARG A 293 -17.52 16.24 -6.60
N GLN A 294 -18.37 16.36 -7.63
CA GLN A 294 -19.75 15.87 -7.61
C GLN A 294 -19.84 14.35 -7.47
N ALA A 295 -18.96 13.61 -8.14
CA ALA A 295 -18.94 12.15 -8.04
C ALA A 295 -18.71 11.67 -6.59
N LEU A 296 -17.98 12.44 -5.78
CA LEU A 296 -17.62 12.10 -4.40
C LEU A 296 -18.49 12.84 -3.36
N SER A 297 -19.04 14.01 -3.65
CA SER A 297 -19.73 14.89 -2.68
C SER A 297 -20.93 14.22 -2.00
N ASP A 298 -21.64 13.33 -2.69
CA ASP A 298 -22.79 12.62 -2.12
C ASP A 298 -22.36 11.51 -1.14
N LEU A 299 -21.10 11.11 -1.18
CA LEU A 299 -20.56 10.04 -0.35
C LEU A 299 -19.96 10.64 0.92
N LYS A 300 -20.73 10.61 2.01
CA LYS A 300 -20.24 11.01 3.35
C LYS A 300 -19.02 10.18 3.80
N GLY A 301 -18.10 10.84 4.50
CA GLY A 301 -16.96 10.18 5.16
C GLY A 301 -15.81 9.85 4.22
N ILE A 302 -15.67 10.60 3.13
CA ILE A 302 -14.55 10.49 2.18
C ILE A 302 -13.67 11.73 2.30
N THR A 303 -12.41 11.50 2.60
CA THR A 303 -11.37 12.53 2.59
C THR A 303 -10.38 12.23 1.47
N VAL A 304 -10.12 13.19 0.60
CA VAL A 304 -9.14 13.09 -0.49
C VAL A 304 -7.95 13.98 -0.17
N LEU A 305 -6.75 13.44 -0.27
CA LEU A 305 -5.48 14.10 -0.01
C LEU A 305 -4.67 14.13 -1.31
N ASP A 306 -4.45 15.32 -1.85
CA ASP A 306 -3.69 15.50 -3.10
C ASP A 306 -2.19 15.66 -2.81
N LEU A 307 -1.44 14.61 -3.13
CA LEU A 307 0.02 14.55 -3.00
C LEU A 307 0.74 15.05 -4.25
N SER A 308 0.04 15.63 -5.25
CA SER A 308 0.64 16.10 -6.50
C SER A 308 1.77 17.11 -6.30
N ALA A 309 1.76 17.83 -5.18
CA ALA A 309 2.78 18.81 -4.80
C ALA A 309 4.06 18.18 -4.22
N LEU A 310 4.01 16.91 -3.81
CA LEU A 310 5.15 16.14 -3.31
C LEU A 310 5.81 15.41 -4.48
N SER A 311 6.92 15.96 -5.00
CA SER A 311 7.67 15.35 -6.11
C SER A 311 9.02 14.84 -5.62
N LEU A 312 9.11 13.55 -5.31
CA LEU A 312 10.32 12.93 -4.73
C LEU A 312 11.11 12.00 -5.66
N GLY A 313 10.67 11.80 -6.91
CA GLY A 313 11.53 11.17 -7.93
C GLY A 313 11.65 9.64 -7.87
N ASP A 314 10.86 8.95 -7.05
CA ASP A 314 10.93 7.49 -6.78
C ASP A 314 10.47 6.58 -7.95
N ARG A 315 10.46 7.13 -9.17
CA ARG A 315 9.96 6.59 -10.45
C ARG A 315 8.45 6.77 -10.71
N VAL A 316 8.01 8.01 -10.52
CA VAL A 316 6.79 8.66 -11.04
C VAL A 316 5.57 8.72 -10.11
N ASN A 317 5.78 9.17 -8.88
CA ASN A 317 4.74 9.59 -7.92
C ASN A 317 3.71 8.52 -7.48
N HIS A 318 3.85 7.26 -7.92
CA HIS A 318 2.91 6.18 -7.63
C HIS A 318 3.05 5.55 -6.23
N ALA A 319 4.24 5.67 -5.63
CA ALA A 319 4.57 5.08 -4.32
C ALA A 319 4.76 6.12 -3.21
N LEU A 320 4.36 7.38 -3.44
CA LEU A 320 4.57 8.50 -2.51
C LEU A 320 4.04 8.21 -1.10
N TYR A 321 2.96 7.45 -0.97
CA TYR A 321 2.41 7.05 0.33
C TYR A 321 3.42 6.33 1.25
N ALA A 322 4.41 5.64 0.67
CA ALA A 322 5.41 4.87 1.40
C ALA A 322 6.82 5.48 1.33
N THR A 323 7.09 6.35 0.35
CA THR A 323 8.42 6.93 0.11
C THR A 323 8.53 8.38 0.56
N SER A 324 7.41 9.12 0.70
CA SER A 324 7.37 10.44 1.32
C SER A 324 7.34 10.30 2.85
N PRO A 325 8.32 10.84 3.58
CA PRO A 325 8.28 10.88 5.04
C PRO A 325 7.02 11.55 5.57
N GLU A 326 6.52 12.59 4.89
CA GLU A 326 5.30 13.30 5.24
C GLU A 326 4.07 12.39 5.16
N ALA A 327 3.91 11.66 4.05
CA ALA A 327 2.79 10.73 3.88
C ALA A 327 2.86 9.55 4.87
N VAL A 328 4.05 9.01 5.13
CA VAL A 328 4.26 7.92 6.09
C VAL A 328 3.92 8.36 7.52
N ARG A 329 4.35 9.57 7.92
CA ARG A 329 3.99 10.16 9.22
C ARG A 329 2.50 10.41 9.33
N LEU A 330 1.85 10.93 8.28
CA LEU A 330 0.40 11.14 8.29
C LEU A 330 -0.38 9.82 8.49
N ILE A 331 0.09 8.73 7.87
CA ILE A 331 -0.47 7.40 8.08
C ILE A 331 -0.32 6.99 9.55
N GLY A 332 0.88 7.10 10.13
CA GLY A 332 1.18 6.72 11.51
C GLY A 332 0.47 7.56 12.56
N ASP A 333 0.71 8.87 12.52
CA ASP A 333 0.33 9.82 13.57
C ASP A 333 -1.17 10.12 13.58
N ARG A 334 -1.83 10.02 12.42
CA ARG A 334 -3.22 10.47 12.28
C ARG A 334 -4.16 9.35 11.86
N LEU A 335 -3.92 8.75 10.70
CA LEU A 335 -4.87 7.80 10.11
C LEU A 335 -4.97 6.51 10.90
N LEU A 336 -3.84 5.95 11.32
CA LEU A 336 -3.84 4.81 12.22
C LEU A 336 -4.46 5.19 13.56
N GLN A 337 -4.27 6.42 14.05
CA GLN A 337 -4.84 6.86 15.33
C GLN A 337 -6.34 7.22 15.27
N GLY A 338 -6.99 7.11 14.10
CA GLY A 338 -8.41 7.41 13.91
C GLY A 338 -8.76 8.91 13.93
N GLN A 339 -7.74 9.78 13.88
CA GLN A 339 -7.91 11.22 13.93
C GLN A 339 -8.47 11.76 12.61
N VAL A 340 -9.31 12.80 12.70
CA VAL A 340 -9.79 13.54 11.51
C VAL A 340 -8.64 14.41 11.00
N ILE A 341 -8.41 14.39 9.69
CA ILE A 341 -7.35 15.20 9.07
C ILE A 341 -7.94 16.56 8.67
N THR A 342 -7.32 17.64 9.13
CA THR A 342 -7.68 19.03 8.77
C THR A 342 -6.52 19.75 8.06
N ASP A 343 -6.80 20.87 7.37
CA ASP A 343 -5.78 21.64 6.63
C ASP A 343 -4.61 22.10 7.53
N ALA A 344 -4.88 22.34 8.81
CA ALA A 344 -3.89 22.70 9.81
C ALA A 344 -2.89 21.57 10.12
N ASP A 345 -3.32 20.31 9.95
CA ASP A 345 -2.51 19.13 10.26
C ASP A 345 -1.46 18.85 9.17
N VAL A 346 -1.67 19.35 7.95
CA VAL A 346 -0.78 19.09 6.82
C VAL A 346 0.07 20.31 6.42
N SER A 347 -0.24 21.47 7.00
CA SER A 347 0.50 22.73 6.84
C SER A 347 1.61 22.94 7.88
N ARG A 348 1.71 22.08 8.91
CA ARG A 348 2.76 22.18 9.92
C ARG A 348 4.05 21.53 9.43
N PRO A 349 5.17 22.27 9.25
CA PRO A 349 6.45 21.63 9.11
C PRO A 349 6.70 20.84 10.40
N ALA A 350 7.10 19.58 10.28
CA ALA A 350 7.53 18.79 11.41
C ALA A 350 8.84 19.40 11.94
N VAL A 351 8.72 20.37 12.85
CA VAL A 351 9.85 20.86 13.63
C VAL A 351 10.20 19.74 14.61
N ALA A 352 11.19 18.93 14.24
CA ALA A 352 11.93 18.18 15.23
C ALA A 352 12.60 19.23 16.14
N ILE A 353 12.15 19.32 17.39
CA ILE A 353 12.90 20.04 18.42
C ILE A 353 14.06 19.11 18.80
N ASP A 354 15.10 19.09 17.98
CA ASP A 354 16.39 18.55 18.40
C ASP A 354 17.23 19.69 18.97
N ALA A 355 17.52 19.56 20.25
CA ALA A 355 18.52 20.35 20.91
C ALA A 355 19.90 20.00 20.31
N LEU A 356 20.61 21.05 19.88
CA LEU A 356 22.05 21.13 19.60
C LEU A 356 22.55 20.53 18.27
N GLY A 357 22.92 21.45 17.35
CA GLY A 357 24.11 21.27 16.51
C GLY A 357 23.89 21.14 15.01
N ALA A 358 23.67 22.28 14.34
CA ALA A 358 23.97 22.61 12.94
C ALA A 358 24.00 21.48 11.87
N ALA A 359 22.93 21.38 11.06
CA ALA A 359 23.00 21.01 9.65
C ALA A 359 21.73 21.49 8.91
N ALA A 360 21.89 21.94 7.67
CA ALA A 360 20.92 22.72 6.90
C ALA A 360 19.50 22.10 6.83
N THR A 361 18.51 22.88 7.26
CA THR A 361 17.08 22.57 7.20
C THR A 361 16.56 22.75 5.77
N PHE A 362 16.39 21.66 5.01
CA PHE A 362 15.49 21.71 3.85
C PHE A 362 14.06 21.56 4.35
N VAL A 363 13.40 22.69 4.59
CA VAL A 363 11.96 22.72 4.84
C VAL A 363 11.27 22.65 3.48
N VAL A 364 10.78 21.47 3.08
CA VAL A 364 9.90 21.33 1.93
C VAL A 364 8.48 21.60 2.39
N THR A 365 8.02 22.85 2.29
CA THR A 365 6.63 23.24 2.55
C THR A 365 5.83 23.20 1.25
N THR A 366 5.54 22.01 0.71
CA THR A 366 4.51 21.90 -0.33
C THR A 366 3.20 21.43 0.31
N PRO A 367 2.14 22.25 0.33
CA PRO A 367 0.90 21.89 1.01
C PRO A 367 0.23 20.71 0.29
N ILE A 368 -0.09 19.65 1.04
CA ILE A 368 -1.03 18.62 0.58
C ILE A 368 -2.42 19.27 0.65
N LEU A 369 -3.17 19.23 -0.45
CA LEU A 369 -4.54 19.75 -0.48
C LEU A 369 -5.50 18.70 0.09
N ILE A 370 -6.46 19.14 0.89
CA ILE A 370 -7.49 18.29 1.49
C ILE A 370 -8.85 18.64 0.89
N PHE A 371 -9.62 17.60 0.55
CA PHE A 371 -11.02 17.71 0.21
C PHE A 371 -11.80 16.73 1.07
N ASP A 372 -12.72 17.24 1.90
CA ASP A 372 -13.56 16.43 2.78
C ASP A 372 -15.03 16.52 2.37
N THR A 373 -15.68 15.36 2.24
CA THR A 373 -17.12 15.27 1.98
C THR A 373 -17.84 15.35 3.32
N ALA A 374 -18.04 16.58 3.80
CA ALA A 374 -18.54 16.90 5.13
C ALA A 374 -19.65 15.95 5.65
N SER A 375 -19.55 15.56 6.92
CA SER A 375 -20.67 14.98 7.67
C SER A 375 -21.78 16.03 7.76
N GLY A 376 -22.79 15.94 6.90
CA GLY A 376 -23.86 16.94 6.82
C GLY A 376 -24.34 17.41 8.20
N THR A 377 -24.01 18.64 8.55
CA THR A 377 -24.69 19.41 9.59
C THR A 377 -26.11 19.63 9.09
N ARG A 378 -27.08 19.02 9.76
CA ARG A 378 -28.46 19.49 9.66
C ARG A 378 -28.52 20.84 10.37
N HIS A 379 -29.21 21.78 9.73
CA HIS A 379 -29.62 23.07 10.28
C HIS A 379 -30.27 22.94 11.66
#